data_AF-A0A1F6KJD2-F1
#
_entry.id   AF-A0A1F6KJD2-F1
#
_cell.length_a   1.000
_cell.length_b   1.000
_cell.length_c   1.000
_cell.angle_alpha   90.00
_cell.angle_beta   90.00
_cell.angle_gamma   90.00
#
_symmetry.space_group_name_H-M   'P 1'
#
loop_
_entity.id
_entity.type
_entity.pdbx_description
1 polymer ?
#
loop_
_entity_poly.entity_id
_entity_poly.type
_entity_poly.pdbx_seq_one_letter_code
_entity_poly.pdbx_strand_id
1 'polypeptide(L)'
;MKLLINHRLFFFFLVLFFVVAGVDLLNLDRFLYKQLCSAVLPWTAVPCADFYDIPIWNVYLLLAVLTALYNVHAEIRTTNKHLASHKK
;
A
#
# COMPACT_ATOMS: atom_id res chain seq x y z
N MET A 1 3.14 -17.76 19.43
CA MET A 1 2.51 -18.19 18.15
C MET A 1 1.23 -17.42 17.79
N LYS A 2 0.32 -17.09 18.72
CA LYS A 2 -0.88 -16.27 18.42
C LYS A 2 -0.59 -14.79 18.05
N LEU A 3 0.53 -14.22 18.51
CA LEU A 3 0.94 -12.84 18.18
C LEU A 3 1.25 -12.68 16.68
N LEU A 4 1.93 -13.66 16.08
CA LEU A 4 2.36 -13.63 14.67
C LEU A 4 1.18 -13.67 13.69
N ILE A 5 0.10 -14.38 14.03
CA ILE A 5 -1.11 -14.48 13.20
C ILE A 5 -1.89 -13.15 13.17
N ASN A 6 -1.86 -12.41 14.28
CA ASN A 6 -2.54 -11.12 14.39
C ASN A 6 -1.83 -9.96 13.67
N HIS A 7 -0.56 -10.10 13.29
CA HIS A 7 0.20 -9.03 12.62
C HIS A 7 0.44 -9.27 11.13
N ARG A 8 -0.17 -10.31 10.54
CA ARG A 8 0.02 -10.64 9.11
C ARG A 8 -0.28 -9.45 8.18
N LEU A 9 -1.31 -8.66 8.47
CA LEU A 9 -1.65 -7.46 7.71
C LEU A 9 -0.67 -6.30 7.95
N PHE A 10 -0.16 -6.15 9.17
CA PHE A 10 0.90 -5.17 9.46
C PHE A 10 2.17 -5.45 8.64
N PHE A 11 2.63 -6.71 8.64
CA PHE A 11 3.78 -7.11 7.81
C PHE A 11 3.49 -6.92 6.32
N PHE A 12 2.27 -7.22 5.87
CA PHE A 12 1.87 -6.97 4.49
C PHE A 12 1.97 -5.48 4.13
N PHE A 13 1.41 -4.58 4.93
CA PHE A 13 1.49 -3.13 4.68
C PHE A 13 2.93 -2.61 4.75
N LEU A 14 3.74 -3.12 5.67
CA LEU A 14 5.15 -2.77 5.80
C LEU A 14 5.97 -3.20 4.57
N VAL A 15 5.76 -4.42 4.08
CA VAL A 15 6.36 -4.89 2.83
C VAL A 15 5.88 -4.03 1.66
N LEU A 16 4.57 -3.74 1.59
CA LEU A 16 4.03 -2.89 0.53
C LEU A 16 4.64 -1.48 0.54
N PHE A 17 4.87 -0.92 1.72
CA PHE A 17 5.53 0.37 1.90
C PHE A 17 6.95 0.36 1.33
N PHE A 18 7.76 -0.66 1.65
CA PHE A 18 9.11 -0.79 1.09
C PHE A 18 9.10 -1.06 -0.41
N VAL A 19 8.12 -1.81 -0.92
CA VAL A 19 7.97 -2.04 -2.36
C VAL A 19 7.64 -0.74 -3.08
N VAL A 20 6.67 0.04 -2.58
CA VAL A 20 6.33 1.36 -3.15
C VAL A 20 7.54 2.30 -3.08
N ALA A 21 8.30 2.28 -1.99
CA ALA A 21 9.55 3.05 -1.89
C ALA A 21 10.63 2.61 -2.87
N GLY A 22 10.76 1.31 -3.12
CA GLY A 22 11.66 0.81 -4.16
C GLY A 22 11.22 1.25 -5.55
N VAL A 23 9.91 1.21 -5.85
CA VAL A 23 9.36 1.65 -7.14
C VAL A 23 9.62 3.14 -7.39
N ASP A 24 9.42 3.97 -6.37
CA ASP A 24 9.66 5.41 -6.40
C ASP A 24 11.16 5.76 -6.53
N LEU A 25 12.01 5.18 -5.68
CA LEU A 25 13.47 5.43 -5.72
C LEU A 25 14.12 5.02 -7.04
N LEU A 26 13.60 3.96 -7.67
CA LEU A 26 14.09 3.47 -8.95
C LEU A 26 13.39 4.12 -10.15
N ASN A 27 12.44 5.03 -9.92
CA ASN A 27 11.63 5.69 -10.95
C ASN A 27 10.99 4.67 -11.92
N LEU A 28 10.65 3.50 -11.37
CA LEU A 28 10.17 2.33 -12.11
C LEU A 28 8.80 2.60 -12.72
N ASP A 29 7.99 3.44 -12.08
CA ASP A 29 6.71 3.92 -12.57
C ASP A 29 6.85 4.66 -13.91
N ARG A 30 7.80 5.58 -14.02
CA ARG A 30 8.09 6.31 -15.26
C ARG A 30 8.63 5.38 -16.34
N PHE A 31 9.49 4.44 -15.96
CA PHE A 31 10.03 3.43 -16.89
C PHE A 31 8.92 2.51 -17.41
N LEU A 32 8.09 1.94 -16.53
CA LEU A 32 6.99 1.05 -16.90
C LEU A 32 5.97 1.78 -17.78
N TYR A 33 5.62 3.02 -17.42
CA TYR A 33 4.71 3.85 -18.20
C TYR A 33 5.22 4.01 -19.62
N LYS A 34 6.51 4.37 -19.78
CA LYS A 34 7.09 4.57 -21.12
C LYS A 34 7.09 3.29 -21.95
N GLN A 35 7.38 2.15 -21.34
CA GLN A 35 7.37 0.84 -22.01
C GLN A 35 5.95 0.42 -22.44
N LEU A 36 5.00 0.48 -21.52
CA LEU A 36 3.60 0.14 -21.79
C LEU A 36 2.98 1.09 -22.81
N CYS A 37 3.25 2.38 -22.67
CA CYS A 37 2.73 3.38 -23.59
C CYS A 37 3.34 3.24 -24.99
N SER A 38 4.64 2.93 -25.11
CA SER A 38 5.27 2.62 -26.41
C SER A 38 4.70 1.35 -27.06
N ALA A 39 4.31 0.36 -26.27
CA ALA A 39 3.70 -0.88 -26.78
C ALA A 39 2.27 -0.67 -27.30
N VAL A 40 1.52 0.28 -26.71
CA VAL A 40 0.11 0.57 -27.05
C VAL A 40 -0.02 1.70 -28.07
N LEU A 41 1.01 2.53 -28.22
CA LEU A 41 1.09 3.61 -29.21
C LEU A 41 0.68 3.22 -30.65
N PRO A 42 1.02 2.02 -31.17
CA PRO A 42 0.62 1.61 -32.52
C PRO A 42 -0.90 1.51 -32.70
N TRP A 43 -1.64 1.36 -31.59
CA TRP A 43 -3.09 1.16 -31.60
C TRP A 43 -3.88 2.42 -31.23
N THR A 44 -3.29 3.35 -30.48
CA THR A 44 -4.04 4.50 -29.94
C THR A 44 -3.75 5.82 -30.63
N ALA A 45 -2.63 5.97 -31.36
CA ALA A 45 -2.20 7.21 -32.03
C ALA A 45 -2.17 8.47 -31.12
N VAL A 46 -2.29 8.30 -29.80
CA VAL A 46 -2.22 9.37 -28.80
C VAL A 46 -0.77 9.44 -28.30
N PRO A 47 -0.12 10.62 -28.31
CA PRO A 47 1.22 10.77 -27.76
C PRO A 47 1.21 10.50 -26.26
N CYS A 48 2.16 9.70 -25.79
CA CYS A 48 2.41 9.49 -24.37
C CYS A 48 2.83 10.81 -23.72
N ALA A 49 2.32 11.11 -22.53
CA ALA A 49 2.81 12.24 -21.75
C ALA A 49 4.21 11.92 -21.21
N ASP A 50 5.17 12.85 -21.33
CA ASP A 50 6.55 12.65 -20.84
C ASP A 50 6.66 12.67 -19.30
N PHE A 51 5.57 13.08 -18.65
CA PHE A 51 5.40 13.32 -17.22
C PHE A 51 4.17 12.54 -16.75
N TYR A 52 4.31 11.21 -16.66
CA TYR A 52 3.41 10.40 -15.86
C TYR A 52 4.06 10.15 -14.51
N ASP A 53 3.65 10.94 -13.52
CA ASP A 53 4.01 10.73 -12.13
C ASP A 53 2.83 10.09 -11.43
N ILE A 54 3.03 8.91 -10.85
CA ILE A 54 2.07 8.40 -9.86
C ILE A 54 2.08 9.42 -8.71
N PRO A 55 0.92 9.84 -8.16
CA PRO A 55 0.89 10.72 -7.00
C PRO A 55 1.37 9.94 -5.77
N ILE A 56 2.69 9.72 -5.67
CA ILE A 56 3.32 8.79 -4.75
C ILE A 56 3.02 9.19 -3.30
N TRP A 57 2.97 10.49 -3.03
CA TRP A 57 2.54 11.06 -1.75
C TRP A 57 1.14 10.62 -1.34
N ASN A 58 0.19 10.54 -2.28
CA ASN A 58 -1.16 10.08 -2.01
C ASN A 58 -1.18 8.57 -1.73
N VAL A 59 -0.36 7.79 -2.46
CA VAL A 59 -0.22 6.34 -2.25
C VAL A 59 0.37 6.06 -0.86
N TYR A 60 1.41 6.79 -0.46
CA TYR A 60 2.00 6.70 0.87
C TYR A 60 1.03 7.10 1.97
N LEU A 61 0.32 8.22 1.79
CA LEU A 61 -0.68 8.68 2.75
C LEU A 61 -1.77 7.62 2.94
N LEU A 62 -2.25 7.01 1.86
CA LEU A 62 -3.27 5.97 1.91
C LEU A 62 -2.78 4.70 2.61
N LEU A 63 -1.52 4.30 2.36
CA LEU A 63 -0.87 3.20 3.09
C LEU A 63 -0.73 3.49 4.59
N ALA A 64 -0.31 4.71 4.95
CA ALA A 64 -0.19 5.13 6.34
C ALA A 64 -1.56 5.12 7.06
N VAL A 65 -2.60 5.64 6.41
CA VAL A 65 -3.98 5.65 6.93
C VAL A 65 -4.51 4.24 7.12
N LEU A 66 -4.33 3.35 6.14
CA LEU A 66 -4.75 1.94 6.26
C LEU A 66 -4.02 1.22 7.41
N THR A 67 -2.72 1.48 7.56
CA THR A 67 -1.92 0.90 8.65
C THR A 67 -2.40 1.39 10.01
N ALA A 68 -2.67 2.70 10.15
CA ALA A 68 -3.19 3.29 11.37
C ALA A 68 -4.58 2.73 11.72
N LEU A 69 -5.50 2.66 10.76
CA LEU A 69 -6.82 2.07 10.90
C LEU A 69 -6.75 0.62 11.36
N TYR A 70 -5.85 -0.16 10.76
CA TYR A 70 -5.67 -1.56 11.14
C TYR A 70 -5.19 -1.69 12.60
N ASN A 71 -4.26 -0.84 13.01
CA ASN A 71 -3.73 -0.87 14.38
C ASN A 71 -4.82 -0.53 15.41
N VAL A 72 -5.58 0.54 15.17
CA VAL A 72 -6.71 0.94 16.03
C VAL A 72 -7.76 -0.18 16.10
N HIS A 73 -8.13 -0.78 14.97
CA HIS A 73 -9.07 -1.89 14.94
C HIS A 73 -8.56 -3.11 15.72
N ALA A 74 -7.27 -3.41 15.64
CA ALA A 74 -6.66 -4.51 16.39
C ALA A 74 -6.73 -4.26 17.91
N GLU A 75 -6.43 -3.05 18.36
CA GLU A 75 -6.53 -2.65 19.77
C GLU A 75 -7.97 -2.69 20.29
N ILE A 76 -8.93 -2.16 19.53
CA ILE A 76 -10.36 -2.25 19.88
C ILE A 76 -10.78 -3.71 20.04
N ARG A 77 -10.36 -4.59 19.12
CA ARG A 77 -10.67 -6.01 19.18
C ARG A 77 -10.06 -6.69 20.40
N THR A 78 -8.84 -6.35 20.80
CA THR A 78 -8.22 -6.88 22.02
C THR A 78 -8.93 -6.38 23.27
N THR A 79 -9.22 -5.08 23.35
CA THR A 79 -9.92 -4.47 24.48
C THR A 79 -11.31 -5.08 24.68
N ASN A 80 -12.07 -5.28 23.60
CA ASN A 80 -13.38 -5.94 23.66
C ASN A 80 -13.30 -7.38 24.17
N LYS A 81 -12.24 -8.13 23.83
CA LYS A 81 -12.03 -9.49 24.36
C LYS A 81 -11.79 -9.47 25.87
N HIS A 82 -10.98 -8.53 26.36
CA HIS A 82 -10.70 -8.38 27.80
C HIS A 82 -11.96 -7.96 28.60
N LEU A 83 -12.76 -7.05 28.05
CA LEU A 83 -14.06 -6.66 28.63
C LEU A 83 -15.05 -7.84 28.68
N ALA A 84 -15.10 -8.65 27.62
CA ALA A 84 -15.97 -9.83 27.56
C ALA A 84 -15.56 -10.93 28.57
N SER A 85 -14.26 -11.09 28.85
CA SER A 85 -13.78 -12.06 29.85
C SER A 85 -14.05 -11.63 31.29
N HIS A 86 -14.08 -10.32 31.56
CA HIS A 86 -14.36 -9.76 32.90
C HIS A 86 -15.86 -9.69 33.25
N LYS A 87 -16.74 -9.91 32.27
CA LYS A 87 -18.20 -9.97 32.46
C LYS A 87 -18.72 -11.36 32.87
N LYS A 88 -17.84 -12.37 32.95
CA LYS A 88 -18.11 -13.70 33.52
C LYS A 88 -17.58 -13.75 34.95
#